data_AF-A0A839HDC0-F1
#
_entry.id   AF-A0A839HDC0-F1
#
_cell.length_a   1.000
_cell.length_b   1.000
_cell.length_c   1.000
_cell.angle_alpha   90.00
_cell.angle_beta   90.00
_cell.angle_gamma   90.00
#
_symmetry.space_group_name_H-M   'P 1'
#
loop_
_entity.id
_entity.type
_entity.pdbx_description
1 polymer ?
#
loop_
_entity_poly.entity_id
_entity_poly.type
_entity_poly.pdbx_seq_one_letter_code
_entity_poly.pdbx_strand_id
1 'polypeptide(L)' 'MNSHYSVLIQWSDEDDCYIAALPEFGPYALTHGDSYEEAFHNGQAVLALLMESTAPLPPPNVFHAAIETIA' A
#
# COMPACT_ATOMS: atom_id res chain seq x y z
N MET A 1 1.34 4.13 -14.83
CA MET A 1 2.09 4.85 -13.77
C MET A 1 3.40 4.11 -13.51
N ASN A 2 4.54 4.80 -13.58
CA ASN A 2 5.84 4.26 -13.14
C ASN A 2 6.21 4.91 -11.81
N SER A 3 5.56 4.47 -10.73
CA SER A 3 5.84 4.99 -9.38
C SER A 3 6.00 3.80 -8.45
N HIS A 4 7.15 3.73 -7.77
CA HIS A 4 7.61 2.58 -6.99
C HIS A 4 7.02 2.56 -5.57
N TYR A 5 5.75 2.96 -5.42
CA TYR A 5 5.08 2.96 -4.11
C TYR A 5 4.69 1.56 -3.67
N SER A 6 4.78 1.32 -2.38
CA SER A 6 4.37 0.05 -1.78
C SER A 6 2.86 -0.04 -1.70
N VAL A 7 2.33 -1.25 -1.88
CA VAL A 7 0.96 -1.60 -1.53
C VAL A 7 1.05 -2.78 -0.57
N LEU A 8 0.68 -2.57 0.69
CA LEU A 8 0.65 -3.62 1.70
C LEU A 8 -0.78 -4.16 1.80
N ILE A 9 -0.97 -5.44 1.49
CA ILE A 9 -2.27 -6.09 1.58
C ILE A 9 -2.28 -7.05 2.77
N GLN A 10 -3.20 -6.86 3.70
CA GLN A 10 -3.32 -7.64 4.94
C GLN A 10 -4.78 -7.97 5.23
N TRP A 11 -5.05 -9.15 5.77
CA TRP A 11 -6.37 -9.52 6.26
C TRP A 11 -6.70 -8.73 7.54
N SER A 12 -7.90 -8.18 7.63
CA SER A 12 -8.46 -7.59 8.84
C SER A 12 -9.52 -8.53 9.40
N ASP A 13 -9.25 -9.11 10.58
CA ASP A 13 -10.25 -9.91 11.29
C ASP A 13 -11.43 -9.05 11.81
N GLU A 14 -11.20 -7.74 12.02
CA GLU A 14 -12.24 -6.81 12.49
C GLU A 14 -13.23 -6.45 11.37
N ASP A 15 -12.73 -6.30 10.15
CA ASP A 15 -13.52 -5.88 8.98
C ASP A 15 -13.93 -7.04 8.06
N ASP A 16 -13.48 -8.27 8.35
CA ASP A 16 -13.72 -9.50 7.56
C ASP A 16 -13.36 -9.35 6.07
N CYS A 17 -12.29 -8.61 5.78
CA CYS A 17 -11.82 -8.34 4.43
C CYS A 17 -10.31 -8.05 4.37
N TYR A 18 -9.76 -7.91 3.16
CA TYR A 18 -8.39 -7.45 2.97
C TYR A 18 -8.32 -5.93 2.96
N ILE A 19 -7.36 -5.38 3.70
CA ILE A 19 -6.99 -3.98 3.69
C ILE A 19 -5.75 -3.79 2.84
N ALA A 20 -5.84 -2.90 1.85
CA ALA A 20 -4.70 -2.39 1.09
C ALA A 20 -4.27 -1.04 1.66
N ALA A 21 -3.04 -0.96 2.15
CA ALA A 21 -2.42 0.23 2.71
C ALA A 21 -1.32 0.79 1.80
N LEU A 22 -1.24 2.12 1.72
CA LEU A 22 -0.21 2.88 1.00
C LEU A 22 0.65 3.62 2.04
N PRO A 23 1.63 2.95 2.67
CA PRO A 23 2.30 3.43 3.88
C PRO A 23 3.00 4.78 3.69
N GLU A 24 3.48 5.09 2.49
CA GLU A 24 4.13 6.36 2.16
C GLU A 24 3.18 7.57 2.26
N PHE A 25 1.87 7.35 2.18
CA PHE A 25 0.83 8.38 2.26
C PHE A 25 0.17 8.46 3.65
N GLY A 26 0.69 7.72 4.63
CA GLY A 26 0.26 7.76 6.03
C GLY A 26 -0.82 6.74 6.40
N PRO A 27 -1.25 6.71 7.67
CA PRO A 27 -2.07 5.63 8.23
C PRO A 27 -3.51 5.60 7.72
N TYR A 28 -3.97 6.66 7.03
CA TYR A 28 -5.32 6.78 6.51
C TYR A 28 -5.42 6.42 5.03
N ALA A 29 -4.29 6.19 4.35
CA ALA A 29 -4.25 5.80 2.95
C ALA A 29 -4.55 4.30 2.82
N LEU A 30 -5.78 3.94 3.17
CA LEU A 30 -6.28 2.58 3.25
C LEU A 30 -7.49 2.40 2.34
N THR A 31 -7.67 1.18 1.85
CA THR A 31 -8.91 0.73 1.24
C THR A 31 -9.10 -0.75 1.50
N HIS A 32 -10.26 -1.27 1.15
CA HIS A 32 -10.73 -2.62 1.44
C HIS A 32 -10.96 -3.40 0.15
N GLY A 33 -11.06 -4.72 0.26
CA GLY A 33 -11.53 -5.62 -0.79
C GLY A 33 -11.73 -7.03 -0.26
N ASP A 34 -12.67 -7.78 -0.83
CA ASP A 34 -13.03 -9.13 -0.37
C ASP A 34 -12.01 -10.18 -0.85
N SER A 35 -11.11 -9.78 -1.74
CA SER A 35 -10.02 -10.60 -2.28
C SER A 35 -8.72 -9.79 -2.38
N TYR A 36 -7.59 -10.48 -2.54
CA TYR A 36 -6.31 -9.84 -2.82
C TYR A 36 -6.38 -8.96 -4.07
N GLU A 37 -7.01 -9.46 -5.13
CA GLU A 37 -7.14 -8.75 -6.41
C GLU A 37 -7.98 -7.50 -6.27
N GLU A 38 -9.11 -7.56 -5.57
CA GLU A 38 -9.98 -6.40 -5.35
C GLU A 38 -9.29 -5.34 -4.49
N ALA A 39 -8.70 -5.75 -3.35
CA ALA A 39 -7.98 -4.83 -2.48
C ALA A 39 -6.82 -4.14 -3.23
N PHE A 40 -6.10 -4.89 -4.09
CA PHE A 40 -5.06 -4.31 -4.93
C PHE A 40 -5.60 -3.30 -5.94
N HIS A 41 -6.67 -3.63 -6.69
CA HIS A 41 -7.26 -2.71 -7.66
C HIS A 41 -7.78 -1.43 -6.99
N ASN A 42 -8.46 -1.58 -5.85
CA ASN A 42 -8.92 -0.44 -5.06
C ASN A 42 -7.73 0.39 -4.57
N GLY A 43 -6.65 -0.26 -4.11
CA GLY A 43 -5.42 0.40 -3.68
C GLY A 43 -4.75 1.20 -4.80
N GLN A 44 -4.73 0.67 -6.03
CA GLN A 44 -4.22 1.38 -7.20
C GLN A 44 -5.05 2.62 -7.55
N ALA A 45 -6.39 2.54 -7.43
CA ALA A 45 -7.27 3.68 -7.65
C ALA A 45 -7.03 4.79 -6.61
N VAL A 46 -6.90 4.43 -5.33
CA VAL A 46 -6.58 5.38 -4.25
C VAL A 46 -5.20 6.00 -4.45
N LEU A 47 -4.19 5.20 -4.83
CA LEU A 47 -2.85 5.69 -5.11
C LEU A 47 -2.84 6.75 -6.22
N ALA A 48 -3.59 6.54 -7.31
CA ALA A 48 -3.71 7.52 -8.38
C ALA A 48 -4.26 8.86 -7.87
N LEU A 49 -5.33 8.83 -7.07
CA LEU A 49 -5.94 10.03 -6.48
C LEU A 49 -5.00 10.75 -5.52
N LEU A 50 -4.27 10.00 -4.68
CA LEU A 50 -3.31 10.57 -3.75
C LEU A 50 -2.14 11.23 -4.48
N MET A 51 -1.64 10.63 -5.55
CA MET A 51 -0.57 11.20 -6.36
C MET A 51 -0.99 12.50 -7.07
N GLU A 52 -2.27 12.62 -7.47
CA GLU A 52 -2.80 13.85 -8.08
C GLU A 52 -2.99 14.98 -7.07
N SER A 53 -3.31 14.64 -5.82
CA SER A 53 -3.68 15.61 -4.77
C SER A 53 -2.53 15.95 -3.80
N THR A 54 -1.39 15.27 -3.89
CA THR A 54 -0.25 15.44 -2.97
C THR A 54 0.92 16.15 -3.65
N ALA A 55 1.38 17.27 -3.08
CA ALA A 55 2.58 17.98 -3.53
C ALA A 55 3.35 18.58 -2.33
N PRO A 56 4.63 18.25 -2.14
CA PRO A 56 5.43 17.29 -2.90
C PRO A 56 5.00 15.84 -2.62
N LEU A 57 5.23 14.93 -3.58
CA LEU A 57 5.00 13.51 -3.37
C LEU A 57 5.97 12.94 -2.30
N PRO A 58 5.52 12.01 -1.44
CA PRO A 58 6.40 11.33 -0.51
C PRO A 58 7.38 10.42 -1.26
N PRO A 59 8.59 10.19 -0.72
CA PRO A 59 9.52 9.23 -1.30
C PRO A 59 8.96 7.80 -1.18
N PRO A 60 9.13 6.94 -2.20
CA PRO A 60 8.70 5.54 -2.13
C PRO A 60 9.52 4.76 -1.09
N ASN A 61 8.88 3.81 -0.42
CA ASN A 61 9.61 2.82 0.36
C ASN A 61 10.33 1.87 -0.59
N VAL A 62 11.62 1.66 -0.34
CA VAL A 62 12.44 0.71 -1.10
C VAL A 62 12.68 -0.51 -0.23
N PHE A 63 12.44 -1.70 -0.79
CA PHE A 63 12.73 -2.95 -0.10
C PHE A 63 14.24 -3.07 0.15
N HIS A 64 14.62 -3.25 1.42
CA HIS A 64 15.97 -3.57 1.84
C HIS A 64 15.95 -4.97 2.42
N ALA A 65 16.54 -5.93 1.71
CA ALA A 65 16.71 -7.28 2.24
C ALA A 65 17.60 -7.23 3.49
N ALA A 66 17.10 -7.72 4.62
CA ALA A 66 17.98 -8.02 5.75
C ALA A 66 18.83 -9.23 5.34
N ILE A 67 20.16 -9.06 5.25
CA ILE A 67 21.06 -10.21 5.19
C ILE A 67 21.11 -10.77 6.62
N GLU A 68 20.23 -11.71 6.92
CA GLU A 68 20.37 -12.53 8.12
C GLU A 68 21.57 -13.45 7.90
N THR A 69 22.71 -13.06 8.48
CA THR A 69 23.84 -13.98 8.62
C THR A 69 23.39 -15.05 9.61
N ILE A 70 23.05 -16.22 9.09
CA ILE A 70 22.77 -17.42 9.89
C ILE A 70 24.05 -17.70 10.70
N ALA A 71 23.99 -17.48 12.01
CA ALA A 71 25.00 -17.89 12.98
C ALA A 71 24.57 -19.21 13.63
#